data_AF-A0A9E7GCS8-F1
#
_entry.id   AF-A0A9E7GCS8-F1
#
_cell.length_a   1.000
_cell.length_b   1.000
_cell.length_c   1.000
_cell.angle_alpha   90.00
_cell.angle_beta   90.00
_cell.angle_gamma   90.00
#
_symmetry.space_group_name_H-M   'P 1'
#
loop_
_entity.id
_entity.type
_entity.pdbx_description
1 polymer ?
#
loop_
_entity_poly.entity_id
_entity_poly.type
_entity_poly.pdbx_seq_one_letter_code
_entity_poly.pdbx_strand_id
1 'polypeptide(L)' 'MEKEKGDGSCEVKILLTRKELAWLELRLKEKGEQRLEDVLVEMGREMQKERGKGRGGWKPTLESIVEIPEVQTCNNVAV' A
#
# COMPACT_ATOMS: atom_id res chain seq x y z
N MET A 1 -31.51 -30.85 -25.64
CA MET A 1 -30.62 -30.77 -24.46
C MET A 1 -30.43 -29.29 -24.18
N GLU A 2 -31.32 -28.73 -23.36
CA GLU A 2 -31.30 -27.31 -23.01
C GLU A 2 -30.07 -27.06 -22.14
N LYS A 3 -29.17 -26.18 -22.57
CA LYS A 3 -28.00 -25.79 -21.78
C LYS A 3 -28.43 -24.64 -20.87
N GLU A 4 -28.42 -24.89 -19.56
CA GLU A 4 -28.47 -23.83 -18.56
C GLU A 4 -27.30 -22.86 -18.79
N LYS A 5 -27.64 -21.62 -19.12
CA LYS A 5 -26.71 -20.54 -19.38
C LYS A 5 -26.33 -19.96 -18.02
N GLY A 6 -25.31 -20.53 -17.38
CA GLY A 6 -24.72 -19.93 -16.18
C GLY A 6 -24.25 -18.52 -16.53
N ASP A 7 -24.91 -17.51 -15.97
CA ASP A 7 -24.60 -16.12 -16.21
C ASP A 7 -23.15 -15.86 -15.77
N GLY A 8 -22.32 -15.39 -16.70
CA GLY A 8 -20.86 -15.29 -16.57
C GLY A 8 -20.40 -14.16 -15.64
N SER A 9 -21.14 -13.92 -14.56
CA SER A 9 -20.86 -12.87 -13.60
C SER A 9 -19.67 -13.25 -12.72
N CYS A 10 -18.72 -12.31 -12.59
CA CYS A 10 -17.55 -12.45 -11.74
C CYS A 10 -17.79 -11.66 -10.45
N GLU A 11 -17.82 -12.35 -9.32
CA GLU A 11 -17.90 -11.71 -8.00
C GLU A 11 -16.48 -11.56 -7.43
N VAL A 12 -16.10 -10.32 -7.08
CA VAL A 12 -14.80 -10.02 -6.47
C VAL A 12 -15.02 -9.40 -5.10
N LYS A 13 -14.37 -9.97 -4.09
CA LYS A 13 -14.33 -9.40 -2.74
C LYS A 13 -13.01 -8.66 -2.54
N ILE A 14 -13.09 -7.38 -2.25
CA ILE A 14 -11.94 -6.50 -2.04
C ILE A 14 -11.95 -6.04 -0.59
N LEU A 15 -10.82 -6.20 0.10
CA LEU A 15 -10.67 -5.75 1.47
C LEU A 15 -10.15 -4.31 1.47
N LEU A 16 -10.91 -3.40 2.08
CA LEU A 16 -10.63 -1.97 2.09
C LEU A 16 -10.45 -1.44 3.51
N THR A 17 -9.59 -0.45 3.68
CA THR A 17 -9.54 0.34 4.92
C THR A 17 -10.74 1.30 5.00
N ARG A 18 -11.01 1.84 6.19
CA ARG A 18 -12.12 2.81 6.38
C ARG A 18 -12.00 4.03 5.46
N LYS A 19 -10.77 4.50 5.21
CA LYS A 19 -10.50 5.65 4.34
C LYS A 19 -10.79 5.32 2.88
N GLU A 20 -10.31 4.16 2.45
CA GLU A 20 -10.55 3.61 1.12
C GLU A 20 -12.03 3.42 0.81
N LEU A 21 -12.77 2.87 1.77
CA LEU A 21 -14.22 2.71 1.64
C LEU A 21 -14.94 4.07 1.50
N ALA A 22 -14.60 5.04 2.35
CA ALA A 22 -15.20 6.38 2.26
C ALA A 22 -14.91 7.06 0.92
N TRP A 23 -13.71 6.89 0.38
CA TRP A 23 -13.38 7.39 -0.95
C TRP A 23 -14.23 6.74 -2.04
N LEU A 24 -14.40 5.42 -1.97
CA LEU A 24 -15.21 4.67 -2.93
C LEU A 24 -16.70 5.06 -2.87
N GLU A 25 -17.26 5.22 -1.66
CA GLU A 25 -18.64 5.67 -1.49
C GLU A 25 -18.88 7.06 -2.08
N LEU A 26 -17.97 8.00 -1.84
CA LEU A 26 -18.05 9.35 -2.42
C LEU A 26 -17.99 9.26 -3.94
N ARG A 27 -17.07 8.44 -4.46
CA ARG A 27 -16.89 8.28 -5.89
C ARG A 27 -18.12 7.71 -6.60
N LEU A 28 -18.74 6.68 -6.02
CA LEU A 28 -19.96 6.08 -6.54
C LEU A 28 -21.14 7.06 -6.53
N LYS A 29 -21.25 7.92 -5.52
CA LYS A 29 -22.27 8.97 -5.44
C LYS A 29 -22.11 10.03 -6.53
N GLU A 30 -20.88 10.40 -6.87
CA GLU A 30 -20.61 11.47 -7.84
C GLU A 30 -20.73 11.00 -9.30
N LYS A 31 -20.24 9.79 -9.60
CA LYS A 31 -20.08 9.33 -11.00
C LYS A 31 -21.05 8.24 -11.44
N GLY A 32 -21.89 7.72 -10.54
CA GLY A 32 -22.86 6.68 -10.87
C GLY A 32 -22.19 5.37 -11.30
N GLU A 33 -22.76 4.69 -12.30
CA GLU A 33 -22.22 3.43 -12.82
C GLU A 33 -20.87 3.65 -13.52
N GLN A 34 -19.88 2.89 -13.10
CA GLN A 34 -18.55 2.88 -13.70
C GLN A 34 -18.07 1.45 -13.88
N ARG A 35 -17.15 1.24 -14.84
CA ARG A 35 -16.46 -0.04 -14.95
C ARG A 35 -15.58 -0.25 -13.73
N LEU A 36 -15.62 -1.46 -13.16
CA LEU A 36 -14.85 -1.79 -11.96
C LEU A 36 -13.36 -1.53 -12.17
N GLU A 37 -12.83 -1.82 -13.35
CA GLU A 37 -11.40 -1.64 -13.65
C GLU A 37 -10.98 -0.16 -13.54
N ASP A 38 -11.82 0.76 -14.01
CA ASP A 38 -11.52 2.20 -13.99
C ASP A 38 -11.49 2.73 -12.55
N VAL A 39 -12.42 2.25 -11.70
CA VAL A 39 -12.48 2.60 -10.28
C VAL A 39 -11.23 2.11 -9.54
N LEU A 40 -10.79 0.87 -9.78
CA LEU A 40 -9.62 0.31 -9.13
C LEU A 40 -8.32 1.03 -9.52
N VAL A 41 -8.18 1.42 -10.80
CA VAL A 41 -7.02 2.18 -11.27
C VAL A 41 -6.95 3.55 -10.60
N GLU A 42 -8.07 4.26 -10.52
CA GLU A 42 -8.11 5.58 -9.90
C GLU A 42 -7.88 5.52 -8.39
N MET A 43 -8.48 4.54 -7.73
CA MET A 43 -8.29 4.30 -6.30
C MET A 43 -6.81 4.07 -5.97
N GLY A 44 -6.11 3.26 -6.77
CA GLY A 44 -4.67 3.04 -6.62
C GLY A 44 -3.85 4.32 -6.75
N ARG A 45 -4.20 5.19 -7.72
CA ARG A 45 -3.56 6.50 -7.89
C ARG A 45 -3.80 7.42 -6.70
N GLU A 46 -5.02 7.48 -6.18
CA GLU A 46 -5.34 8.35 -5.05
C GLU A 46 -4.64 7.90 -3.76
N MET A 47 -4.61 6.58 -3.51
CA MET A 47 -3.87 6.00 -2.39
C MET A 47 -2.36 6.24 -2.49
N GLN A 48 -1.78 6.23 -3.69
CA GLN A 48 -0.37 6.58 -3.89
C GLN A 48 -0.07 8.04 -3.55
N LYS A 49 -0.96 8.98 -3.89
CA LYS A 49 -0.79 10.39 -3.53
C LYS A 49 -0.76 10.58 -2.01
N GLU A 50 -1.64 9.89 -1.29
CA GLU A 50 -1.67 9.93 0.17
C GLU A 50 -0.45 9.25 0.80
N ARG A 51 -0.01 8.11 0.27
CA ARG A 51 1.24 7.44 0.71
C ARG A 51 2.48 8.30 0.46
N GLY A 52 2.50 9.09 -0.61
CA GLY A 52 3.58 10.04 -0.92
C GLY A 52 3.55 11.35 -0.10
N LYS A 53 2.40 11.69 0.52
CA LYS A 53 2.25 12.87 1.38
C LYS A 53 2.62 12.63 2.84
N GLY A 54 2.88 11.39 3.22
CA GLY A 54 3.47 11.06 4.52
C GLY A 54 4.90 11.58 4.59
N ARG A 55 5.09 12.74 5.24
CA ARG A 55 6.39 13.21 5.71
C ARG A 55 7.15 12.05 6.35
N GLY A 56 8.30 11.68 5.77
CA GLY A 56 9.28 10.82 6.46
C GLY A 56 8.94 9.33 6.54
N GLY A 57 8.50 8.70 5.44
CA GLY A 57 8.75 7.26 5.30
C GLY A 57 10.25 7.01 5.45
N TRP A 58 10.63 6.04 6.28
CA TRP A 58 12.05 5.71 6.51
C TRP A 58 12.77 5.55 5.17
N LYS A 59 13.69 6.48 4.89
CA LYS A 59 14.56 6.44 3.73
C LYS A 59 15.94 6.09 4.27
N PRO A 60 16.37 4.81 4.25
CA PRO A 60 17.73 4.48 4.61
C PRO A 60 18.66 5.21 3.63
N THR A 61 19.40 6.19 4.13
CA THR A 61 20.50 6.82 3.40
C THR A 61 21.81 6.24 3.91
N LEU A 62 22.81 6.11 3.03
CA LEU A 62 24.16 5.67 3.43
C LEU A 62 24.78 6.62 4.46
N GLU A 63 24.37 7.90 4.45
CA GLU A 63 24.73 8.91 5.45
C GLU A 63 24.26 8.56 6.87
N SER A 64 23.30 7.64 7.03
CA SER A 64 22.82 7.19 8.34
C SER A 64 23.66 6.05 8.93
N ILE A 65 24.60 5.48 8.17
CA ILE A 65 25.50 4.42 8.64
C ILE A 65 26.69 5.11 9.32
N VAL A 66 26.81 4.98 10.63
CA VAL A 66 27.97 5.46 11.39
C VAL A 66 28.89 4.26 11.65
N GLU A 67 30.13 4.35 11.19
CA GLU A 67 31.17 3.37 11.54
C GLU A 67 31.53 3.54 13.01
N ILE A 68 31.32 2.49 13.80
CA ILE A 68 31.71 2.46 15.20
C ILE A 68 33.18 2.03 15.24
N PRO A 69 34.09 2.82 15.84
CA PRO A 69 35.48 2.40 15.98
C PRO A 69 35.53 1.11 16.80
N GLU A 70 36.25 0.11 16.30
CA GLU A 70 36.53 -1.12 17.04
C GLU A 70 37.37 -0.76 18.28
N VAL A 71 36.72 -0.57 19.43
CA VAL A 71 37.43 -0.42 20.70
C VAL A 71 37.98 -1.80 21.06
N GLN A 72 39.25 -2.03 20.77
CA GLN A 72 39.98 -3.19 21.26
C GLN A 72 40.14 -3.07 22.78
N THR A 73 39.12 -3.48 23.54
CA THR A 73 39.27 -3.74 24.98
C THR A 73 39.81 -5.15 25.17
N CYS A 74 41.05 -5.40 24.75
CA CYS A 74 41.86 -6.45 25.35
C CYS A 74 42.74 -5.84 26.44
N ASN A 75 42.09 -5.32 27.49
CA ASN A 75 42.73 -5.26 28.79
C ASN A 75 42.88 -6.70 29.28
N ASN A 76 44.07 -7.27 29.11
CA ASN A 76 44.64 -8.21 30.05
C ASN A 76 46.10 -7.84 30.25
N VAL A 77 46.32 -6.87 31.15
CA VAL A 77 47.55 -6.82 31.92
C VAL A 77 47.57 -8.09 32.77
N ALA A 78 48.49 -9.02 32.49
CA ALA A 78 48.90 -10.05 33.42
C ALA A 78 50.27 -10.63 33.03
N VAL A 79 51.28 -10.17 33.80
CA VAL A 79 52.59 -10.75 34.15
C VAL A 79 53.61 -10.98 33.04
#